data_AF-A0A1J4XMR4-F1
#
_entry.id   AF-A0A1J4XMR4-F1
#
_cell.length_a   1.000
_cell.length_b   1.000
_cell.length_c   1.000
_cell.angle_alpha   90.00
_cell.angle_beta   90.00
_cell.angle_gamma   90.00
#
_symmetry.space_group_name_H-M   'P 1'
#
loop_
_entity.id
_entity.type
_entity.pdbx_description
1 polymer ?
#
loop_
_entity_poly.entity_id
_entity_poly.type
_entity_poly.pdbx_seq_one_letter_code
_entity_poly.pdbx_strand_id
1 'polypeptide(L)'
;MDLINDIGKLRNSELSKTIDKRLKEFESFKNKNTKEWFSELCFCILTANSKAVTGLKIQDELKAKGFCEYSHDLIRETIRKNKHRFHNNKANYIVSARVHINIKDKIKKITKQKGEHEAREWLVKNVKGLGYKEASHFLRNVGYKSLAILDRHILSLMEESGFIKEKPKTLNKKNYFEIEEIFKKIAEILKMSCAELDLYMWYMKTGEVLK
;
A
#
# COMPACT_ATOMS: atom_id res chain seq x y z
N MET A 1 17.68 -12.44 -14.03
CA MET A 1 17.48 -10.98 -14.07
C MET A 1 18.42 -10.34 -13.06
N ASP A 2 19.13 -9.26 -13.40
CA ASP A 2 20.01 -8.56 -12.45
C ASP A 2 19.30 -7.31 -11.89
N LEU A 3 18.47 -7.54 -10.87
CA LEU A 3 17.59 -6.52 -10.29
C LEU A 3 18.34 -5.27 -9.85
N ILE A 4 19.51 -5.45 -9.21
CA ILE A 4 20.27 -4.35 -8.62
C ILE A 4 20.80 -3.44 -9.73
N ASN A 5 21.42 -4.03 -10.75
CA ASN A 5 21.93 -3.27 -11.89
C ASN A 5 20.80 -2.60 -12.69
N ASP A 6 19.69 -3.30 -12.91
CA ASP A 6 18.57 -2.75 -13.68
C ASP A 6 17.85 -1.61 -12.94
N ILE A 7 17.68 -1.70 -11.61
CA ILE A 7 17.21 -0.56 -10.81
C ILE A 7 18.22 0.59 -10.84
N GLY A 8 19.52 0.31 -10.80
CA GLY A 8 20.58 1.32 -10.95
C GLY A 8 20.44 2.13 -12.24
N LYS A 9 20.16 1.47 -13.38
CA LYS A 9 19.89 2.14 -14.67
C LYS A 9 18.62 2.98 -14.62
N LEU A 10 17.54 2.43 -14.07
CA LEU A 10 16.26 3.15 -13.93
C LEU A 10 16.38 4.40 -13.06
N ARG A 11 17.21 4.34 -12.01
CA ARG A 11 17.50 5.50 -11.14
C ARG A 11 18.16 6.65 -11.89
N ASN A 12 18.99 6.34 -12.89
CA ASN A 12 19.66 7.34 -13.74
C ASN A 12 18.81 7.80 -14.94
N SER A 13 17.51 7.52 -14.94
CA SER A 13 16.57 7.92 -15.99
C SER A 13 15.55 8.94 -15.47
N GLU A 14 14.73 9.48 -16.37
CA GLU A 14 13.60 10.36 -16.05
C GLU A 14 12.56 9.72 -15.11
N LEU A 15 12.55 8.39 -14.99
CA LEU A 15 11.69 7.68 -14.03
C LEU A 15 11.94 8.13 -12.59
N SER A 16 13.18 8.44 -12.23
CA SER A 16 13.53 8.91 -10.87
C SER A 16 12.73 10.13 -10.46
N LYS A 17 12.59 11.12 -11.34
CA LYS A 17 11.79 12.33 -11.09
C LYS A 17 10.32 12.00 -10.84
N THR A 18 9.78 11.02 -11.55
CA THR A 18 8.39 10.56 -11.38
C THR A 18 8.20 9.86 -10.02
N ILE A 19 9.15 9.00 -9.64
CA ILE A 19 9.15 8.31 -8.34
C ILE A 19 9.33 9.32 -7.20
N ASP A 20 10.26 10.27 -7.32
CA ASP A 20 10.49 11.33 -6.33
C ASP A 20 9.24 12.18 -6.11
N LYS A 21 8.55 12.54 -7.20
CA LYS A 21 7.28 13.26 -7.13
C LYS A 21 6.25 12.44 -6.35
N ARG A 22 6.12 11.14 -6.65
CA ARG A 22 5.17 10.26 -5.96
C ARG A 22 5.52 10.08 -4.47
N LEU A 23 6.80 9.96 -4.12
CA LEU A 23 7.25 9.92 -2.72
C LEU A 23 6.92 11.22 -1.98
N LYS A 24 7.11 12.38 -2.61
CA LYS A 24 6.69 13.68 -2.05
C LYS A 24 5.17 13.78 -1.87
N GLU A 25 4.39 13.23 -2.80
CA GLU A 25 2.92 13.14 -2.66
C GLU A 25 2.54 12.32 -1.41
N PHE A 26 3.22 11.19 -1.15
CA PHE A 26 3.02 10.42 0.08
C PHE A 26 3.42 11.19 1.33
N GLU A 27 4.59 11.84 1.35
CA GLU A 27 5.02 12.65 2.49
C GLU A 27 4.06 13.80 2.81
N SER A 28 3.39 14.35 1.80
CA SER A 28 2.41 15.44 1.98
C SER A 28 1.22 15.03 2.85
N PHE A 29 0.93 13.73 3.00
CA PHE A 29 -0.15 13.25 3.87
C PHE A 29 0.01 13.68 5.32
N LYS A 30 1.22 13.93 5.80
CA LYS A 30 1.45 14.43 7.18
C LYS A 30 0.65 15.71 7.48
N ASN A 31 0.41 16.53 6.45
CA ASN A 31 -0.32 17.79 6.49
C ASN A 31 -1.82 17.65 6.18
N LYS A 32 -2.25 16.54 5.57
CA LYS A 32 -3.67 16.29 5.26
C LYS A 32 -4.48 15.99 6.52
N ASN A 33 -5.79 16.24 6.48
CA ASN A 33 -6.69 15.97 7.61
C ASN A 33 -6.94 14.45 7.80
N THR A 34 -7.64 14.07 8.89
CA THR A 34 -7.89 12.65 9.17
C THR A 34 -8.85 11.98 8.18
N LYS A 35 -9.79 12.72 7.57
CA LYS A 35 -10.70 12.18 6.55
C LYS A 35 -9.92 11.76 5.30
N GLU A 36 -8.88 12.50 4.93
CA GLU A 36 -7.98 12.13 3.83
C GLU A 36 -7.16 10.87 4.14
N TRP A 37 -6.67 10.71 5.37
CA TRP A 37 -6.03 9.46 5.79
C TRP A 37 -7.02 8.29 5.76
N PHE A 38 -8.25 8.51 6.23
CA PHE A 38 -9.29 7.49 6.17
C PHE A 38 -9.66 7.12 4.73
N SER A 39 -9.70 8.10 3.82
CA SER A 39 -9.87 7.86 2.38
C SER A 39 -8.76 6.96 1.82
N GLU A 40 -7.51 7.16 2.24
CA GLU A 40 -6.39 6.32 1.82
C GLU A 40 -6.46 4.90 2.42
N LEU A 41 -6.92 4.78 3.66
CA LEU A 41 -7.21 3.47 4.26
C LEU A 41 -8.27 2.72 3.45
N CYS A 42 -9.34 3.41 3.04
CA CYS A 42 -10.39 2.84 2.19
C CYS A 42 -9.86 2.44 0.82
N PHE A 43 -8.95 3.24 0.23
CA PHE A 43 -8.26 2.87 -1.00
C PHE A 43 -7.50 1.54 -0.85
N CYS A 44 -6.72 1.35 0.21
CA CYS A 44 -6.01 0.09 0.45
C CYS A 44 -6.98 -1.10 0.68
N ILE A 45 -8.12 -0.88 1.32
CA ILE A 45 -9.18 -1.90 1.42
C ILE A 45 -9.68 -2.27 0.03
N LEU A 46 -9.91 -1.30 -0.86
CA LEU A 46 -10.38 -1.54 -2.23
C LEU A 46 -9.35 -2.27 -3.09
N THR A 47 -8.06 -1.95 -2.98
CA THR A 47 -7.00 -2.56 -3.81
C THR A 47 -6.66 -4.00 -3.39
N ALA A 48 -7.07 -4.46 -2.21
CA ALA A 48 -6.88 -5.85 -1.81
C ALA A 48 -7.56 -6.82 -2.79
N ASN A 49 -6.76 -7.60 -3.54
CA ASN A 49 -7.20 -8.49 -4.62
C ASN A 49 -7.94 -7.79 -5.78
N SER A 50 -7.55 -6.55 -6.08
CA SER A 50 -8.11 -5.71 -7.16
C SER A 50 -7.02 -4.85 -7.81
N LYS A 51 -7.33 -4.24 -8.96
CA LYS A 51 -6.40 -3.34 -9.66
C LYS A 51 -6.38 -1.98 -8.96
N ALA A 52 -5.18 -1.41 -8.79
CA ALA A 52 -5.01 -0.06 -8.24
C ALA A 52 -5.85 0.99 -8.99
N VAL A 53 -5.91 0.90 -10.32
CA VAL A 53 -6.72 1.79 -11.18
C VAL A 53 -8.21 1.78 -10.80
N THR A 54 -8.78 0.62 -10.47
CA THR A 54 -10.18 0.54 -10.03
C THR A 54 -10.37 1.20 -8.66
N GLY A 55 -9.43 0.99 -7.73
CA GLY A 55 -9.42 1.65 -6.44
C GLY A 55 -9.34 3.18 -6.57
N LEU A 56 -8.51 3.69 -7.48
CA LEU A 56 -8.37 5.12 -7.75
C LEU A 56 -9.67 5.75 -8.26
N LYS A 57 -10.35 5.10 -9.23
CA LYS A 57 -11.63 5.59 -9.75
C LYS A 57 -12.70 5.68 -8.67
N ILE A 58 -12.80 4.66 -7.81
CA ILE A 58 -13.75 4.64 -6.70
C ILE A 58 -13.39 5.71 -5.65
N GLN A 59 -12.09 5.86 -5.33
CA GLN A 59 -11.62 6.89 -4.41
C GLN A 59 -11.91 8.30 -4.93
N ASP A 60 -11.81 8.49 -6.26
CA ASP A 60 -12.12 9.75 -6.92
C ASP A 60 -13.63 10.07 -6.91
N GLU A 61 -14.48 9.06 -7.14
CA GLU A 61 -15.94 9.23 -7.14
C GLU A 61 -16.49 9.50 -5.72
N LEU A 62 -16.03 8.75 -4.72
CA LEU A 62 -16.52 8.90 -3.35
C LEU A 62 -15.86 10.07 -2.62
N LYS A 63 -14.58 10.34 -2.90
CA LYS A 63 -13.70 11.23 -2.12
C LYS A 63 -13.70 10.87 -0.62
N ALA A 64 -12.98 11.64 0.18
CA ALA A 64 -12.98 11.45 1.64
C ALA A 64 -14.39 11.57 2.25
N LYS A 65 -15.22 12.51 1.76
CA LYS A 65 -16.58 12.72 2.25
C LYS A 65 -17.45 11.47 2.08
N GLY A 66 -17.45 10.87 0.89
CA GLY A 66 -18.28 9.69 0.60
C GLY A 66 -17.91 8.50 1.48
N PHE A 67 -16.61 8.20 1.63
CA PHE A 67 -16.19 7.13 2.54
C PHE A 67 -16.62 7.37 3.99
N CYS A 68 -16.58 8.62 4.47
CA CYS A 68 -16.95 8.96 5.83
C CYS A 68 -18.47 8.93 6.09
N GLU A 69 -19.27 9.40 5.13
CA GLU A 69 -20.65 9.84 5.41
C GLU A 69 -21.72 9.04 4.64
N TYR A 70 -21.42 8.48 3.46
CA TYR A 70 -22.45 7.86 2.62
C TYR A 70 -23.02 6.58 3.22
N SER A 71 -24.22 6.18 2.81
CA SER A 71 -24.81 4.92 3.25
C SER A 71 -24.01 3.72 2.73
N HIS A 72 -24.19 2.56 3.36
CA HIS A 72 -23.62 1.30 2.89
C HIS A 72 -24.02 1.02 1.43
N ASP A 73 -25.30 1.19 1.10
CA ASP A 73 -25.82 0.97 -0.25
C ASP A 73 -25.14 1.86 -1.27
N LEU A 74 -24.97 3.15 -0.98
CA LEU A 74 -24.34 4.08 -1.92
C LEU A 74 -22.87 3.71 -2.19
N ILE A 75 -22.13 3.33 -1.13
CA ILE A 75 -20.74 2.84 -1.28
C ILE A 75 -20.72 1.55 -2.10
N ARG A 76 -21.60 0.58 -1.80
CA ARG A 76 -21.69 -0.69 -2.54
C ARG A 76 -21.96 -0.42 -4.02
N GLU A 77 -22.94 0.41 -4.33
CA GLU A 77 -23.33 0.71 -5.71
C GLU A 77 -22.22 1.40 -6.49
N THR A 78 -21.52 2.36 -5.89
CA THR A 78 -20.34 2.98 -6.52
C THR A 78 -19.24 1.94 -6.80
N ILE A 79 -18.96 1.04 -5.84
CA ILE A 79 -17.96 -0.02 -6.05
C ILE A 79 -18.40 -0.98 -7.17
N ARG A 80 -19.69 -1.33 -7.22
CA ARG A 80 -20.29 -2.21 -8.25
C ARG A 80 -20.22 -1.57 -9.64
N LYS A 81 -20.59 -0.29 -9.77
CA LYS A 81 -20.51 0.48 -11.03
C LYS A 81 -19.10 0.53 -11.60
N ASN A 82 -18.09 0.60 -10.73
CA ASN A 82 -16.68 0.52 -11.10
C ASN A 82 -16.18 -0.91 -11.39
N LYS A 83 -17.09 -1.87 -11.60
CA LYS A 83 -16.84 -3.28 -11.98
C LYS A 83 -15.99 -4.05 -10.98
N HIS A 84 -16.04 -3.68 -9.70
CA HIS A 84 -15.31 -4.40 -8.66
C HIS A 84 -16.14 -5.60 -8.16
N ARG A 85 -15.66 -6.82 -8.44
CA ARG A 85 -16.34 -8.10 -8.12
C ARG A 85 -16.67 -8.36 -6.65
N PHE A 86 -16.17 -7.55 -5.71
CA PHE A 86 -16.32 -7.75 -4.26
C PHE A 86 -17.08 -6.61 -3.59
N HIS A 87 -17.97 -5.93 -4.33
CA HIS A 87 -18.69 -4.74 -3.87
C HIS A 87 -19.33 -4.89 -2.49
N ASN A 88 -19.96 -6.04 -2.20
CA ASN A 88 -20.60 -6.30 -0.90
C ASN A 88 -19.58 -6.31 0.24
N ASN A 89 -18.52 -7.11 0.12
CA ASN A 89 -17.51 -7.25 1.17
C ASN A 89 -16.72 -5.95 1.37
N LYS A 90 -16.37 -5.27 0.27
CA LYS A 90 -15.64 -3.99 0.34
C LYS A 90 -16.47 -2.89 1.02
N ALA A 91 -17.76 -2.77 0.68
CA ALA A 91 -18.65 -1.84 1.36
C ALA A 91 -18.78 -2.16 2.86
N ASN A 92 -18.93 -3.44 3.22
CA ASN A 92 -18.96 -3.89 4.63
C ASN A 92 -17.69 -3.47 5.39
N TYR A 93 -16.51 -3.70 4.80
CA TYR A 93 -15.23 -3.36 5.42
C TYR A 93 -15.04 -1.85 5.57
N ILE A 94 -15.37 -1.07 4.53
CA ILE A 94 -15.28 0.39 4.56
C ILE A 94 -16.18 0.98 5.64
N VAL A 95 -17.45 0.57 5.70
CA VAL A 95 -18.39 1.06 6.72
C VAL A 95 -17.94 0.66 8.12
N SER A 96 -17.48 -0.60 8.30
CA SER A 96 -16.93 -1.07 9.58
C SER A 96 -15.68 -0.29 10.00
N ALA A 97 -14.85 0.15 9.05
CA ALA A 97 -13.63 0.88 9.33
C ALA A 97 -13.87 2.32 9.83
N ARG A 98 -15.10 2.86 9.73
CA ARG A 98 -15.43 4.23 10.18
C ARG A 98 -15.19 4.47 11.66
N VAL A 99 -15.17 3.41 12.49
CA VAL A 99 -14.74 3.50 13.89
C VAL A 99 -13.31 4.05 14.04
N HIS A 100 -12.51 3.98 12.96
CA HIS A 100 -11.16 4.50 12.86
C HIS A 100 -11.07 5.75 11.96
N ILE A 101 -12.12 6.57 11.87
CA ILE A 101 -12.08 7.82 11.06
C ILE A 101 -10.96 8.78 11.51
N ASN A 102 -10.55 8.70 12.77
CA ASN A 102 -9.42 9.41 13.38
C ASN A 102 -8.06 8.66 13.21
N ILE A 103 -7.94 7.80 12.19
CA ILE A 103 -6.76 6.93 11.97
C ILE A 103 -5.44 7.71 11.97
N LYS A 104 -5.44 8.97 11.52
CA LYS A 104 -4.23 9.82 11.48
C LYS A 104 -3.56 9.94 12.84
N ASP A 105 -4.32 10.33 13.86
CA ASP A 105 -3.76 10.58 15.19
C ASP A 105 -3.34 9.27 15.85
N LYS A 106 -4.11 8.20 15.63
CA LYS A 106 -3.80 6.86 16.12
C LYS A 106 -2.47 6.36 15.57
N ILE A 107 -2.28 6.41 14.25
CA ILE A 107 -1.08 5.92 13.59
C ILE A 107 0.12 6.79 13.92
N LYS A 108 -0.01 8.13 13.88
CA LYS A 108 1.07 9.03 14.32
C LYS A 108 1.53 8.73 15.75
N LYS A 109 0.58 8.50 16.66
CA LYS A 109 0.89 8.15 18.06
C LYS A 109 1.63 6.81 18.16
N ILE A 110 1.14 5.76 17.52
CA ILE A 110 1.78 4.43 17.57
C ILE A 110 3.16 4.50 16.95
N THR A 111 3.31 5.08 15.76
CA THR A 111 4.61 5.16 15.10
C THR A 111 5.62 5.97 15.90
N LYS A 112 5.21 7.08 16.53
CA LYS A 112 6.10 7.88 17.39
C LYS A 112 6.56 7.11 18.64
N GLN A 113 5.70 6.27 19.21
CA GLN A 113 5.99 5.56 20.46
C GLN A 113 6.68 4.21 20.25
N LYS A 114 6.37 3.53 19.14
CA LYS A 114 6.70 2.11 18.93
C LYS A 114 7.20 1.77 17.53
N GLY A 115 7.21 2.73 16.60
CA GLY A 115 7.67 2.54 15.22
C GLY A 115 6.60 2.02 14.24
N GLU A 116 6.98 1.98 12.96
CA GLU A 116 6.09 1.63 11.84
C GLU A 116 5.59 0.17 11.91
N HIS A 117 6.44 -0.75 12.37
CA HIS A 117 6.09 -2.16 12.52
C HIS A 117 4.89 -2.37 13.45
N GLU A 118 4.87 -1.67 14.59
CA GLU A 118 3.77 -1.76 15.55
C GLU A 118 2.49 -1.07 15.03
N ALA A 119 2.63 0.00 14.23
CA ALA A 119 1.50 0.60 13.54
C ALA A 119 0.87 -0.38 12.54
N ARG A 120 1.69 -1.16 11.82
CA ARG A 120 1.23 -2.22 10.92
C ARG A 120 0.50 -3.32 11.68
N GLU A 121 1.07 -3.84 12.76
CA GLU A 121 0.43 -4.86 13.59
C GLU A 121 -0.94 -4.38 14.11
N TRP A 122 -1.03 -3.13 14.53
CA TRP A 122 -2.29 -2.54 14.96
C TRP A 122 -3.32 -2.50 13.81
N LEU A 123 -2.93 -2.08 12.62
CA LEU A 123 -3.82 -2.04 11.44
C LEU A 123 -4.36 -3.43 11.11
N VAL A 124 -3.48 -4.43 11.01
CA VAL A 124 -3.85 -5.83 10.69
C VAL A 124 -4.83 -6.39 11.72
N LYS A 125 -4.62 -6.09 13.01
CA LYS A 125 -5.49 -6.57 14.09
C LYS A 125 -6.84 -5.86 14.16
N ASN A 126 -6.90 -4.57 13.87
CA ASN A 126 -8.07 -3.73 14.20
C ASN A 126 -8.92 -3.31 13.00
N VAL A 127 -8.43 -3.47 11.77
CA VAL A 127 -9.16 -3.04 10.57
C VAL A 127 -9.44 -4.25 9.68
N LYS A 128 -10.73 -4.61 9.59
CA LYS A 128 -11.18 -5.74 8.77
C LYS A 128 -10.83 -5.50 7.30
N GLY A 129 -10.31 -6.53 6.64
CA GLY A 129 -9.94 -6.48 5.23
C GLY A 129 -8.52 -6.01 4.93
N LEU A 130 -7.71 -5.68 5.96
CA LEU A 130 -6.27 -5.43 5.81
C LEU A 130 -5.45 -6.64 6.28
N GLY A 131 -4.63 -7.17 5.38
CA GLY A 131 -3.50 -8.03 5.74
C GLY A 131 -2.21 -7.23 5.86
N TYR A 132 -1.08 -7.92 6.01
CA TYR A 132 0.24 -7.30 6.12
C TYR A 132 0.58 -6.41 4.93
N LYS A 133 0.29 -6.90 3.71
CA LYS A 133 0.52 -6.12 2.49
C LYS A 133 -0.31 -4.85 2.46
N GLU A 134 -1.62 -4.93 2.67
CA GLU A 134 -2.49 -3.75 2.65
C GLU A 134 -2.12 -2.75 3.75
N ALA A 135 -1.71 -3.23 4.93
CA ALA A 135 -1.33 -2.37 6.04
C ALA A 135 0.00 -1.66 5.78
N SER A 136 1.01 -2.37 5.25
CA SER A 136 2.25 -1.75 4.75
C SER A 136 1.95 -0.73 3.64
N HIS A 137 1.05 -1.08 2.72
CA HIS A 137 0.63 -0.24 1.60
C HIS A 137 0.01 1.08 2.08
N PHE A 138 -0.92 1.00 3.04
CA PHE A 138 -1.51 2.18 3.66
C PHE A 138 -0.45 3.06 4.33
N LEU A 139 0.43 2.46 5.14
CA LEU A 139 1.49 3.20 5.83
C LEU A 139 2.42 3.91 4.84
N ARG A 140 2.81 3.23 3.75
CA ARG A 140 3.60 3.83 2.68
C ARG A 140 2.89 5.05 2.08
N ASN A 141 1.62 4.89 1.71
CA ASN A 141 0.88 5.95 1.02
C ASN A 141 0.64 7.19 1.89
N VAL A 142 0.67 7.05 3.22
CA VAL A 142 0.60 8.19 4.16
C VAL A 142 1.97 8.73 4.57
N GLY A 143 3.05 8.27 3.93
CA GLY A 143 4.39 8.86 4.01
C GLY A 143 5.42 8.10 4.86
N TYR A 144 5.07 6.92 5.38
CA TYR A 144 6.03 6.04 6.05
C TYR A 144 6.88 5.26 5.04
N LYS A 145 8.10 4.87 5.39
CA LYS A 145 9.10 4.46 4.39
C LYS A 145 9.79 3.11 4.64
N SER A 146 9.54 2.51 5.78
CA SER A 146 10.39 1.43 6.31
C SER A 146 9.85 0.02 6.04
N LEU A 147 8.62 -0.10 5.55
CA LEU A 147 7.91 -1.37 5.38
C LEU A 147 7.83 -1.76 3.91
N ALA A 148 8.01 -3.04 3.62
CA ALA A 148 7.85 -3.60 2.28
C ALA A 148 6.37 -3.84 1.95
N ILE A 149 6.00 -3.73 0.69
CA ILE A 149 4.66 -4.07 0.18
C ILE A 149 4.76 -5.33 -0.67
N LEU A 150 4.77 -6.49 0.00
CA LEU A 150 4.94 -7.78 -0.68
C LEU A 150 3.65 -8.24 -1.38
N ASP A 151 3.45 -7.79 -2.60
CA ASP A 151 2.36 -8.20 -3.47
C ASP A 151 2.80 -9.26 -4.51
N ARG A 152 1.90 -9.67 -5.41
CA ARG A 152 2.23 -10.66 -6.45
C ARG A 152 3.32 -10.20 -7.42
N HIS A 153 3.40 -8.91 -7.73
CA HIS A 153 4.37 -8.35 -8.68
C HIS A 153 5.76 -8.28 -8.05
N ILE A 154 5.86 -7.75 -6.84
CA ILE A 154 7.11 -7.71 -6.06
C ILE A 154 7.63 -9.12 -5.81
N LEU A 155 6.77 -10.05 -5.35
CA LEU A 155 7.17 -11.44 -5.15
C LEU A 155 7.64 -12.11 -6.46
N SER A 156 7.02 -11.80 -7.60
CA SER A 156 7.48 -12.30 -8.90
C SER A 156 8.84 -11.76 -9.27
N LEU A 157 9.08 -10.49 -9.03
CA LEU A 157 10.36 -9.89 -9.34
C LEU A 157 11.48 -10.44 -8.44
N MET A 158 11.20 -10.66 -7.16
CA MET A 158 12.16 -11.28 -6.22
C MET A 158 12.50 -12.73 -6.61
N GLU A 159 11.50 -13.51 -7.05
CA GLU A 159 11.69 -14.89 -7.51
C GLU A 159 12.53 -14.94 -8.81
N GLU A 160 12.16 -14.15 -9.81
CA GLU A 160 12.86 -14.09 -11.11
C GLU A 160 14.29 -13.55 -11.01
N SER A 161 14.57 -12.79 -9.95
CA SER A 161 15.90 -12.26 -9.63
C SER A 161 16.69 -13.16 -8.68
N GLY A 162 16.13 -14.30 -8.25
CA GLY A 162 16.80 -15.29 -7.41
C GLY A 162 16.92 -14.92 -5.92
N PHE A 163 16.25 -13.85 -5.45
CA PHE A 163 16.27 -13.47 -4.04
C PHE A 163 15.39 -14.36 -3.16
N ILE A 164 14.35 -14.96 -3.74
CA ILE A 164 13.55 -16.01 -3.11
C ILE A 164 13.50 -17.21 -4.05
N LYS A 165 13.52 -18.43 -3.48
CA LYS A 165 13.53 -19.67 -4.27
C LYS A 165 12.18 -19.93 -4.94
N GLU A 166 11.10 -19.72 -4.19
CA GLU A 166 9.73 -19.92 -4.67
C GLU A 166 8.80 -18.92 -4.00
N LYS A 167 7.75 -18.51 -4.72
CA LYS A 167 6.65 -17.75 -4.14
C LYS A 167 5.88 -18.59 -3.12
N PRO A 168 5.65 -18.08 -1.90
CA PRO A 168 4.83 -18.80 -0.93
C PRO A 168 3.38 -18.87 -1.43
N LYS A 169 2.76 -20.06 -1.33
CA LYS A 169 1.33 -20.25 -1.67
C LYS A 169 0.40 -19.37 -0.85
N THR A 170 0.79 -19.11 0.42
CA THR A 170 0.11 -18.19 1.32
C THR A 170 1.14 -17.33 2.06
N LEU A 171 0.87 -16.02 2.14
CA LEU A 171 1.69 -15.08 2.92
C LEU A 171 1.15 -15.01 4.36
N ASN A 172 1.57 -15.97 5.20
CA ASN A 172 1.37 -15.86 6.64
C ASN A 172 2.36 -14.85 7.26
N LYS A 173 2.17 -14.49 8.53
CA LYS A 173 3.02 -13.52 9.25
C LYS A 173 4.52 -13.86 9.17
N LYS A 174 4.87 -15.13 9.38
CA LYS A 174 6.26 -15.60 9.40
C LYS A 174 6.92 -15.39 8.03
N ASN A 175 6.31 -15.94 6.98
CA ASN A 175 6.84 -15.85 5.62
C ASN A 175 6.88 -14.41 5.12
N TYR A 176 5.89 -13.58 5.51
CA TYR A 176 5.89 -12.16 5.15
C TYR A 176 7.12 -11.44 5.72
N PHE A 177 7.47 -11.69 6.99
CA PHE A 177 8.63 -11.05 7.61
C PHE A 177 9.95 -11.58 7.07
N GLU A 178 10.07 -12.89 6.83
CA GLU A 178 11.27 -13.46 6.22
C GLU A 178 11.58 -12.83 4.85
N ILE A 179 10.56 -12.68 4.01
CA ILE A 179 10.71 -12.06 2.69
C ILE A 179 10.92 -10.54 2.82
N GLU A 180 10.27 -9.88 3.78
CA GLU A 180 10.47 -8.45 4.03
C GLU A 180 11.92 -8.14 4.45
N GLU A 181 12.56 -9.00 5.25
CA GLU A 181 13.97 -8.81 5.61
C GLU A 181 14.90 -8.96 4.40
N ILE A 182 14.58 -9.85 3.46
CA ILE A 182 15.32 -9.93 2.18
C ILE A 182 15.11 -8.65 1.37
N PHE A 183 13.87 -8.16 1.29
CA PHE A 183 13.54 -6.90 0.59
C PHE A 183 14.29 -5.70 1.20
N LYS A 184 14.35 -5.61 2.53
CA LYS A 184 15.09 -4.56 3.24
C LYS A 184 16.58 -4.59 2.92
N LYS A 185 17.20 -5.77 2.89
CA LYS A 185 18.61 -5.92 2.49
C LYS A 185 18.86 -5.42 1.07
N ILE A 186 17.94 -5.66 0.14
CA ILE A 186 18.03 -5.12 -1.23
C ILE A 186 17.95 -3.58 -1.19
N ALA A 187 17.01 -3.03 -0.41
CA ALA A 187 16.88 -1.58 -0.24
C ALA A 187 18.15 -0.95 0.36
N GLU A 188 18.77 -1.60 1.35
CA GLU A 188 20.04 -1.18 1.96
C GLU A 188 21.19 -1.18 0.94
N ILE A 189 21.34 -2.24 0.15
CA ILE A 189 22.36 -2.33 -0.92
C ILE A 189 22.19 -1.18 -1.92
N LEU A 190 20.95 -0.89 -2.31
CA LEU A 190 20.62 0.19 -3.25
C LEU A 190 20.63 1.59 -2.61
N LYS A 191 20.80 1.68 -1.29
CA LYS A 191 20.69 2.91 -0.49
C LYS A 191 19.35 3.63 -0.75
N MET A 192 18.27 2.86 -0.74
CA MET A 192 16.90 3.30 -0.95
C MET A 192 16.05 3.01 0.28
N SER A 193 14.95 3.74 0.43
CA SER A 193 13.90 3.33 1.37
C SER A 193 13.08 2.16 0.81
N CYS A 194 12.38 1.41 1.66
CA CYS A 194 11.47 0.37 1.17
C CYS A 194 10.35 0.96 0.29
N ALA A 195 9.87 2.16 0.63
CA ALA A 195 8.88 2.88 -0.16
C ALA A 195 9.35 3.24 -1.57
N GLU A 196 10.62 3.63 -1.70
CA GLU A 196 11.25 3.98 -2.98
C GLU A 196 11.50 2.72 -3.82
N LEU A 197 12.10 1.69 -3.20
CA LEU A 197 12.38 0.41 -3.86
C LEU A 197 11.09 -0.22 -4.43
N ASP A 198 10.00 -0.17 -3.66
CA ASP A 198 8.68 -0.68 -4.09
C ASP A 198 8.24 -0.05 -5.42
N LEU A 199 8.36 1.28 -5.57
CA LEU A 199 7.93 1.97 -6.78
C LEU A 199 8.77 1.58 -8.00
N TYR A 200 10.09 1.41 -7.83
CA TYR A 200 10.96 0.92 -8.90
C TYR A 200 10.61 -0.50 -9.31
N MET A 201 10.52 -1.41 -8.33
CA MET A 201 10.17 -2.81 -8.58
C MET A 201 8.78 -2.97 -9.21
N TRP A 202 7.82 -2.15 -8.78
CA TRP A 202 6.48 -2.11 -9.35
C TRP A 202 6.50 -1.66 -10.81
N TYR A 203 7.25 -0.60 -11.12
CA TYR A 203 7.41 -0.10 -12.48
C TYR A 203 8.02 -1.17 -13.40
N MET A 204 9.04 -1.89 -12.94
CA MET A 204 9.65 -2.99 -13.72
C MET A 204 8.65 -4.08 -14.13
N LYS A 205 7.59 -4.27 -13.34
CA LYS A 205 6.55 -5.26 -13.62
C LYS A 205 5.35 -4.76 -14.38
N THR A 206 5.04 -3.48 -14.27
CA THR A 206 3.77 -2.92 -14.77
C THR A 206 3.94 -1.81 -15.80
N GLY A 207 5.12 -1.20 -15.88
CA GLY A 207 5.38 -0.01 -16.69
C GLY A 207 4.75 1.27 -16.13
N GLU A 208 4.13 1.22 -14.94
CA GLU A 208 3.40 2.34 -14.37
C GLU A 208 3.88 2.69 -12.95
N VAL A 209 3.88 3.98 -12.61
CA VAL A 209 4.12 4.47 -11.24
C VAL A 209 2.78 4.85 -10.60
N LEU A 210 2.12 3.86 -10.02
CA LEU A 210 0.87 4.02 -9.25
C LEU A 210 1.16 4.16 -7.76
N LYS A 211 0.12 4.04 -6.93
CA LYS A 211 0.23 4.15 -5.48
C LYS A 211 -0.35 2.96 -4.78
#